data_AF-A0A2P8K6T6-F1
#
_entry.id   AF-A0A2P8K6T6-F1
#
_cell.length_a   1.000
_cell.length_b   1.000
_cell.length_c   1.000
_cell.angle_alpha   90.00
_cell.angle_beta   90.00
_cell.angle_gamma   90.00
#
_symmetry.space_group_name_H-M   'P 1'
#
loop_
_entity.id
_entity.type
_entity.pdbx_description
1 polymer ?
#
loop_
_entity_poly.entity_id
_entity_poly.type
_entity_poly.pdbx_seq_one_letter_code
_entity_poly.pdbx_strand_id
1 'polypeptide(L)'
;MSNSDIRVVPGPANYFSHPGSLERLSDFFNADQLSRAVWVYGERALAGAEPFLPAAFHLLEAKKIRFTGHCSGRDVAGLVQASGDDRAVVIGVGGGALLDSAKVLARRLGVPLVAIPT
;
A
#
# COMPACT_ATOMS: atom_id res chain seq x y z
N MET A 1 17.45 -14.97 -39.87
CA MET A 1 17.11 -15.42 -38.51
C MET A 1 16.07 -14.46 -37.98
N SER A 2 14.82 -14.90 -37.78
CA SER A 2 13.77 -14.06 -37.19
C SER A 2 14.01 -14.07 -35.67
N ASN A 3 14.35 -12.91 -35.12
CA ASN A 3 14.48 -12.75 -33.67
C ASN A 3 13.07 -12.63 -33.10
N SER A 4 12.51 -13.73 -32.62
CA SER A 4 11.27 -13.73 -31.84
C SER A 4 11.60 -13.39 -30.39
N ASP A 5 12.04 -12.15 -30.16
CA ASP A 5 12.34 -11.66 -28.81
C ASP A 5 11.05 -11.60 -27.98
N ILE A 6 11.07 -12.18 -26.79
CA ILE A 6 9.95 -12.10 -25.84
C ILE A 6 9.88 -10.67 -25.30
N ARG A 7 8.78 -9.98 -25.59
CA ARG A 7 8.52 -8.66 -25.02
C ARG A 7 7.86 -8.79 -23.65
N VAL A 8 8.63 -8.52 -22.59
CA VAL A 8 8.12 -8.40 -21.22
C VAL A 8 7.68 -6.96 -20.97
N VAL A 9 6.44 -6.74 -20.53
CA VAL A 9 5.93 -5.42 -20.12
C VAL A 9 5.59 -5.47 -18.64
N PRO A 10 6.43 -4.91 -17.75
CA PRO A 10 6.14 -4.86 -16.33
C PRO A 10 5.12 -3.76 -16.02
N GLY A 11 4.28 -3.98 -15.00
CA GLY A 11 3.28 -3.02 -14.55
C GLY A 11 2.52 -3.51 -13.31
N PRO A 12 1.68 -2.65 -12.71
CA PRO A 12 0.76 -3.10 -11.67
C PRO A 12 -0.26 -4.07 -12.25
N ALA A 13 -0.76 -4.98 -11.41
CA ALA A 13 -1.83 -5.90 -11.81
C ALA A 13 -3.13 -5.14 -12.15
N ASN A 14 -3.39 -4.02 -11.47
CA ASN A 14 -4.57 -3.19 -11.65
C ASN A 14 -4.22 -1.71 -11.49
N TYR A 15 -4.90 -0.83 -12.22
CA TYR A 15 -4.80 0.63 -12.10
C TYR A 15 -6.18 1.27 -12.23
N PHE A 16 -6.57 2.08 -11.23
CA PHE A 16 -7.85 2.77 -11.19
C PHE A 16 -7.63 4.26 -10.92
N SER A 17 -8.21 5.13 -11.76
CA SER A 17 -8.12 6.59 -11.62
C SER A 17 -9.46 7.23 -11.96
N HIS A 18 -10.38 7.17 -11.01
CA HIS A 18 -11.70 7.77 -11.08
C HIS A 18 -12.25 7.99 -9.65
N PRO A 19 -13.29 8.84 -9.47
CA PRO A 19 -13.99 8.94 -8.19
C PRO A 19 -14.51 7.58 -7.73
N GLY A 20 -14.39 7.27 -6.43
CA GLY A 20 -14.80 5.99 -5.84
C GLY A 20 -13.82 4.83 -6.03
N SER A 21 -12.65 5.02 -6.67
CA SER A 21 -11.67 3.94 -6.89
C SER A 21 -11.27 3.17 -5.62
N LEU A 22 -11.29 3.80 -4.44
CA LEU A 22 -10.86 3.15 -3.19
C LEU A 22 -11.86 2.12 -2.67
N GLU A 23 -13.14 2.18 -3.08
CA GLU A 23 -14.16 1.18 -2.72
C GLU A 23 -13.84 -0.21 -3.32
N ARG A 24 -13.14 -0.21 -4.46
CA ARG A 24 -12.68 -1.41 -5.18
C ARG A 24 -11.73 -2.28 -4.37
N LEU A 25 -11.18 -1.79 -3.25
CA LEU A 25 -10.40 -2.62 -2.32
C LEU A 25 -11.15 -3.89 -1.90
N SER A 26 -12.47 -3.80 -1.75
CA SER A 26 -13.34 -4.93 -1.40
C SER A 26 -13.50 -5.98 -2.51
N ASP A 27 -13.17 -5.65 -3.77
CA ASP A 27 -13.16 -6.62 -4.88
C ASP A 27 -11.95 -7.56 -4.80
N PHE A 28 -10.87 -7.12 -4.13
CA PHE A 28 -9.59 -7.84 -4.10
C PHE A 28 -9.28 -8.45 -2.73
N PHE A 29 -9.81 -7.87 -1.65
CA PHE A 29 -9.53 -8.29 -0.29
C PHE A 29 -10.84 -8.43 0.48
N ASN A 30 -11.00 -9.58 1.15
CA ASN A 30 -12.13 -9.77 2.06
C ASN A 30 -11.92 -8.98 3.38
N ALA A 31 -12.95 -8.95 4.22
CA ALA A 31 -12.92 -8.22 5.48
C ALA A 31 -11.81 -8.68 6.45
N ASP A 32 -11.50 -10.00 6.50
CA ASP A 32 -10.39 -10.53 7.32
C ASP A 32 -9.03 -10.05 6.83
N GLN A 33 -8.82 -10.02 5.52
CA GLN A 33 -7.58 -9.51 4.95
C GLN A 33 -7.43 -8.01 5.19
N LEU A 34 -8.52 -7.25 5.06
CA LEU A 34 -8.51 -5.80 5.29
C LEU A 34 -8.35 -5.44 6.78
N SER A 35 -8.86 -6.26 7.70
CA SER A 35 -8.61 -6.07 9.14
C SER A 35 -7.14 -6.29 9.50
N ARG A 36 -6.39 -7.07 8.70
CA ARG A 36 -4.94 -7.29 8.84
C ARG A 36 -4.10 -6.43 7.89
N ALA A 37 -4.68 -5.37 7.33
CA ALA A 37 -3.96 -4.40 6.51
C ALA A 37 -2.96 -3.57 7.33
N VAL A 38 -1.87 -3.16 6.69
CA VAL A 38 -0.97 -2.11 7.19
C VAL A 38 -1.12 -0.87 6.35
N TRP A 39 -1.74 0.16 6.92
CA TRP A 39 -1.86 1.48 6.33
C TRP A 39 -0.64 2.32 6.71
N VAL A 40 0.17 2.68 5.71
CA VAL A 40 1.31 3.59 5.87
C VAL A 40 0.93 4.93 5.25
N TYR A 41 1.01 6.02 6.00
CA TYR A 41 0.54 7.32 5.53
C TYR A 41 1.40 8.49 6.02
N GLY A 42 1.42 9.58 5.25
CA GLY A 42 1.87 10.89 5.73
C GLY A 42 0.67 11.71 6.21
N GLU A 43 0.82 12.56 7.24
CA GLU A 43 -0.31 13.31 7.82
C GLU A 43 -1.05 14.18 6.79
N ARG A 44 -0.31 14.92 5.97
CA ARG A 44 -0.89 15.76 4.91
C ARG A 44 -1.63 14.95 3.85
N ALA A 45 -1.06 13.81 3.46
CA ALA A 45 -1.66 12.89 2.50
C ALA A 45 -2.94 12.28 3.06
N LEU A 46 -2.91 11.85 4.34
CA LEU A 46 -4.07 11.29 5.01
C LEU A 46 -5.19 12.32 5.12
N ALA A 47 -4.88 13.56 5.52
CA ALA A 47 -5.88 14.63 5.61
C ALA A 47 -6.55 14.93 4.27
N GLY A 48 -5.80 14.89 3.16
CA GLY A 48 -6.37 15.06 1.82
C GLY A 48 -7.18 13.85 1.34
N ALA A 49 -6.82 12.64 1.77
CA ALA A 49 -7.46 11.40 1.38
C ALA A 49 -8.66 11.02 2.27
N GLU A 50 -8.76 11.55 3.49
CA GLU A 50 -9.74 11.17 4.52
C GLU A 50 -11.18 11.07 4.00
N PRO A 51 -11.71 12.02 3.21
CA PRO A 51 -13.09 11.94 2.70
C PRO A 51 -13.34 10.77 1.73
N PHE A 52 -12.28 10.15 1.23
CA PHE A 52 -12.33 9.08 0.22
C PHE A 52 -11.93 7.72 0.78
N LEU A 53 -11.42 7.65 2.02
CA LEU A 53 -10.96 6.40 2.61
C LEU A 53 -12.14 5.43 2.83
N PRO A 54 -11.99 4.15 2.49
CA PRO A 54 -13.05 3.17 2.68
C PRO A 54 -13.22 2.84 4.17
N ALA A 55 -14.35 2.25 4.53
CA ALA A 55 -14.62 1.77 5.90
C ALA A 55 -13.51 0.85 6.45
N ALA A 56 -12.83 0.10 5.56
CA ALA A 56 -11.69 -0.75 5.89
C ALA A 56 -10.54 0.00 6.59
N PHE A 57 -10.37 1.30 6.34
CA PHE A 57 -9.39 2.12 7.05
C PHE A 57 -9.71 2.19 8.55
N HIS A 58 -10.98 2.23 8.93
CA HIS A 58 -11.42 2.42 10.31
C HIS A 58 -11.50 1.12 11.13
N LEU A 59 -11.18 -0.04 10.54
CA LEU A 59 -11.08 -1.30 11.27
C LEU A 59 -10.03 -1.16 12.39
N LEU A 60 -10.36 -1.66 13.58
CA LEU A 60 -9.55 -1.50 14.79
C LEU A 60 -8.26 -2.31 14.72
N GLU A 61 -8.34 -3.46 14.09
CA GLU A 61 -7.26 -4.42 13.89
C GLU A 61 -6.26 -3.96 12.82
N ALA A 62 -6.74 -3.12 11.87
CA ALA A 62 -5.92 -2.63 10.78
C ALA A 62 -4.85 -1.68 11.32
N LYS A 63 -3.59 -2.04 11.07
CA LYS A 63 -2.44 -1.31 11.59
C LYS A 63 -2.29 0.01 10.83
N LYS A 64 -2.13 1.11 11.58
CA LYS A 64 -1.95 2.46 11.03
C LYS A 64 -0.59 2.99 11.47
N ILE A 65 0.28 3.27 10.52
CA ILE A 65 1.66 3.70 10.77
C ILE A 65 1.88 5.02 10.04
N ARG A 66 2.05 6.08 10.83
CA ARG A 66 2.48 7.36 10.31
C ARG A 66 3.95 7.30 9.87
N PHE A 67 4.24 7.78 8.67
CA PHE A 67 5.56 7.79 8.08
C PHE A 67 6.02 9.21 7.73
N THR A 68 7.14 9.62 8.32
CA THR A 68 7.78 10.93 8.07
C THR A 68 9.22 10.77 7.57
N GLY A 69 9.66 9.55 7.30
CA GLY A 69 11.02 9.22 6.88
C GLY A 69 11.20 9.27 5.37
N HIS A 70 12.33 8.75 4.91
CA HIS A 70 12.64 8.57 3.49
C HIS A 70 12.68 7.07 3.17
N CYS A 71 12.73 6.71 1.88
CA CYS A 71 12.96 5.32 1.49
C CYS A 71 14.40 4.88 1.80
N SER A 72 14.69 4.64 3.08
CA SER A 72 15.98 4.21 3.61
C SER A 72 15.87 2.83 4.28
N GLY A 73 16.99 2.09 4.34
CA GLY A 73 17.02 0.77 4.96
C GLY A 73 16.60 0.79 6.44
N ARG A 74 16.97 1.86 7.17
CA ARG A 74 16.59 2.08 8.58
C ARG A 74 15.09 2.31 8.71
N ASP A 75 14.55 3.24 7.92
CA ASP A 75 13.13 3.62 7.99
C ASP A 75 12.22 2.45 7.64
N VAL A 76 12.57 1.69 6.60
CA VAL A 76 11.83 0.48 6.22
C VAL A 76 11.96 -0.62 7.28
N ALA A 77 13.12 -0.78 7.92
CA ALA A 77 13.24 -1.73 9.02
C ALA A 77 12.32 -1.36 10.19
N GLY A 78 12.22 -0.06 10.52
CA GLY A 78 11.25 0.45 11.50
C GLY A 78 9.80 0.15 11.10
N LEU A 79 9.45 0.33 9.83
CA LEU A 79 8.11 -0.03 9.32
C LEU A 79 7.81 -1.53 9.44
N VAL A 80 8.77 -2.41 9.11
CA VAL A 80 8.60 -3.86 9.25
C VAL A 80 8.34 -4.23 10.71
N GLN A 81 9.16 -3.71 11.64
CA GLN A 81 8.98 -3.97 13.06
C GLN A 81 7.63 -3.45 13.58
N ALA A 82 7.24 -2.24 13.18
CA ALA A 82 5.96 -1.66 13.58
C ALA A 82 4.75 -2.37 12.97
N SER A 83 4.91 -3.02 11.81
CA SER A 83 3.84 -3.77 11.13
C SER A 83 3.48 -5.05 11.88
N GLY A 84 4.47 -5.69 12.51
CA GLY A 84 4.32 -7.01 13.11
C GLY A 84 4.08 -8.11 12.08
N ASP A 85 3.77 -9.30 12.58
CA ASP A 85 3.55 -10.50 11.76
C ASP A 85 2.09 -10.63 11.31
N ASP A 86 1.82 -11.57 10.40
CA ASP A 86 0.47 -11.92 9.90
C ASP A 86 -0.32 -10.76 9.26
N ARG A 87 0.35 -10.00 8.39
CA ARG A 87 -0.28 -8.96 7.58
C ARG A 87 -0.78 -9.55 6.27
N ALA A 88 -1.91 -9.04 5.76
CA ALA A 88 -2.46 -9.52 4.49
C ALA A 88 -2.18 -8.58 3.31
N VAL A 89 -1.96 -7.29 3.57
CA VAL A 89 -1.73 -6.27 2.53
C VAL A 89 -1.06 -5.04 3.13
N VAL A 90 -0.17 -4.41 2.36
CA VAL A 90 0.35 -3.06 2.64
C VAL A 90 -0.40 -2.05 1.79
N ILE A 91 -0.93 -1.01 2.40
CA ILE A 91 -1.64 0.08 1.74
C ILE A 91 -0.92 1.39 2.04
N GLY A 92 -0.25 1.95 1.03
CA GLY A 92 0.47 3.23 1.15
C GLY A 92 -0.38 4.40 0.68
N VAL A 93 -0.55 5.43 1.51
CA VAL A 93 -1.26 6.68 1.18
C VAL A 93 -0.29 7.86 1.25
N GLY A 94 0.12 8.38 0.09
CA GLY A 94 1.08 9.48 0.06
C GLY A 94 1.80 9.69 -1.26
N GLY A 95 2.81 10.57 -1.24
CA GLY A 95 3.68 10.86 -2.38
C GLY A 95 4.81 9.82 -2.59
N GLY A 96 5.68 10.09 -3.57
CA GLY A 96 6.68 9.13 -4.07
C GLY A 96 7.56 8.47 -3.01
N ALA A 97 8.14 9.25 -2.09
CA ALA A 97 9.02 8.71 -1.05
C ALA A 97 8.32 7.72 -0.11
N LEU A 98 7.05 7.96 0.21
CA LEU A 98 6.25 7.04 1.02
C LEU A 98 5.90 5.79 0.23
N LEU A 99 5.47 5.95 -1.03
CA LEU A 99 5.09 4.81 -1.86
C LEU A 99 6.27 3.90 -2.16
N ASP A 100 7.48 4.45 -2.28
CA ASP A 100 8.69 3.64 -2.42
C ASP A 100 9.00 2.84 -1.14
N SER A 101 8.88 3.45 0.04
CA SER A 101 8.97 2.73 1.32
C SER A 101 7.91 1.64 1.44
N ALA A 102 6.66 1.91 1.03
CA ALA A 102 5.56 0.95 1.06
C ALA A 102 5.81 -0.24 0.12
N LYS A 103 6.40 -0.03 -1.07
CA LYS A 103 6.84 -1.11 -1.97
C LYS A 103 7.85 -2.02 -1.30
N VAL A 104 8.87 -1.45 -0.66
CA VAL A 104 9.91 -2.24 0.02
C VAL A 104 9.31 -2.97 1.23
N LEU A 105 8.42 -2.32 1.98
CA LEU A 105 7.70 -2.95 3.10
C LEU A 105 6.88 -4.16 2.63
N ALA A 106 6.02 -3.98 1.62
CA ALA A 106 5.19 -5.06 1.06
C ALA A 106 6.05 -6.25 0.61
N ARG A 107 7.17 -5.96 -0.07
CA ARG A 107 8.13 -6.98 -0.49
C ARG A 107 8.77 -7.72 0.69
N ARG A 108 9.13 -7.02 1.77
CA ARG A 108 9.73 -7.64 2.97
C ARG A 108 8.73 -8.48 3.77
N LEU A 109 7.47 -8.06 3.80
CA LEU A 109 6.39 -8.81 4.44
C LEU A 109 5.86 -9.96 3.56
N GLY A 110 6.19 -9.98 2.26
CA GLY A 110 5.71 -11.01 1.33
C GLY A 110 4.23 -10.87 0.97
N VAL A 111 3.68 -9.66 1.05
CA VAL A 111 2.25 -9.37 0.84
C VAL A 111 2.03 -8.44 -0.35
N PRO A 112 0.80 -8.41 -0.92
CA PRO A 112 0.43 -7.43 -1.94
C PRO A 112 0.60 -5.98 -1.48
N LEU A 113 0.84 -5.09 -2.45
CA LEU A 113 0.86 -3.64 -2.27
C LEU A 113 -0.37 -3.01 -2.93
N VAL A 114 -1.00 -2.09 -2.22
CA VAL A 114 -1.88 -1.07 -2.78
C VAL A 114 -1.20 0.29 -2.61
N ALA A 115 -1.06 1.04 -3.71
CA ALA A 115 -0.46 2.38 -3.70
C ALA A 115 -1.54 3.42 -4.02
N ILE A 116 -1.77 4.33 -3.08
CA ILE A 116 -2.74 5.44 -3.18
C ILE A 116 -1.91 6.74 -3.25
N PRO A 117 -1.59 7.21 -4.46
CA PRO A 117 -0.89 8.48 -4.64
C PRO A 117 -1.80 9.67 -4.29
N THR A 118 -1.26 10.66 -3.57
CA THR A 118 -1.93 11.90 -3.14
C THR A 118 -1.08 13.12 -3.43
#